data_AF-A0A972C210-F1
#
_entry.id   AF-A0A972C210-F1
#
_cell.length_a   1.000
_cell.length_b   1.000
_cell.length_c   1.000
_cell.angle_alpha   90.00
_cell.angle_beta   90.00
_cell.angle_gamma   90.00
#
_symmetry.space_group_name_H-M   'P 1'
#
loop_
_entity.id
_entity.type
_entity.pdbx_description
1 polymer ?
#
loop_
_entity_poly.entity_id
_entity_poly.type
_entity_poly.pdbx_seq_one_letter_code
_entity_poly.pdbx_strand_id
1 'polypeptide(L)' 'MHMARRSLVFTLVLLLIGLTGSLQAEERRQATHEFTLDNGLKVIVREDHRAPVVVSQLWYRVGSSYEPPGRTGMSHAL' A
#
# COMPACT_ATOMS: atom_id res chain seq x y z
N MET A 1 -35.89 -21.61 -30.58
CA MET A 1 -34.40 -21.56 -30.53
C MET A 1 -33.81 -20.14 -30.40
N HIS A 2 -34.54 -19.05 -30.69
CA HIS A 2 -34.01 -17.68 -30.55
C HIS A 2 -33.90 -17.15 -29.10
N MET A 3 -34.75 -17.60 -28.16
CA MET A 3 -34.67 -17.17 -26.74
C MET A 3 -33.46 -17.73 -26.00
N ALA A 4 -33.08 -19.00 -26.24
CA ALA A 4 -31.89 -19.61 -25.61
C ALA A 4 -30.59 -18.91 -26.05
N ARG A 5 -30.50 -18.52 -27.33
CA ARG A 5 -29.34 -17.82 -27.90
C ARG A 5 -29.22 -16.38 -27.39
N ARG A 6 -30.35 -15.71 -27.11
CA ARG A 6 -30.38 -14.37 -26.49
C ARG A 6 -29.98 -14.41 -25.01
N SER A 7 -30.42 -15.43 -24.26
CA SER A 7 -30.04 -15.64 -22.86
C SER A 7 -28.53 -15.89 -22.72
N LEU A 8 -27.96 -16.75 -23.57
CA LEU A 8 -26.53 -17.06 -23.57
C LEU A 8 -25.64 -15.83 -23.82
N VAL A 9 -26.03 -14.97 -24.76
CA VAL A 9 -25.30 -13.72 -25.05
C VAL A 9 -25.36 -12.77 -23.86
N PHE A 10 -26.50 -12.66 -23.18
CA PHE A 10 -26.67 -11.80 -22.03
C PHE A 10 -25.82 -12.26 -20.84
N THR A 11 -25.78 -13.56 -20.57
CA THR A 11 -24.92 -14.15 -19.53
C THR A 11 -23.44 -13.95 -19.85
N LEU A 12 -23.04 -14.12 -21.11
CA LEU A 12 -21.64 -13.90 -21.54
C LEU A 12 -21.21 -12.44 -21.35
N VAL A 13 -22.09 -11.49 -21.67
CA VAL A 13 -21.83 -10.05 -21.48
C VAL A 13 -21.71 -9.70 -20.00
N LEU A 14 -22.59 -10.20 -19.14
CA LEU A 14 -22.49 -10.01 -17.69
C LEU A 14 -21.19 -10.58 -17.12
N LEU A 15 -20.77 -11.75 -17.61
CA LEU A 15 -19.54 -12.41 -17.18
C LEU A 15 -18.29 -11.65 -17.64
N LEU A 16 -18.32 -11.08 -18.84
CA LEU A 16 -17.26 -10.20 -19.37
C LEU A 16 -17.15 -8.90 -18.57
N ILE A 17 -18.29 -8.26 -18.23
CA ILE A 17 -18.31 -7.04 -17.40
C ILE A 17 -17.72 -7.34 -16.02
N GLY A 18 -18.12 -8.45 -15.40
CA GLY A 18 -17.57 -8.90 -14.12
C GLY A 18 -16.06 -9.12 -14.17
N LEU A 19 -15.55 -9.75 -15.24
CA LEU A 19 -14.11 -9.97 -15.45
C LEU A 19 -13.34 -8.65 -15.58
N THR A 20 -13.87 -7.69 -16.33
CA THR A 20 -13.20 -6.38 -16.53
C THR A 20 -13.11 -5.56 -15.25
N GLY A 21 -14.13 -5.61 -14.38
CA GLY A 21 -14.13 -4.88 -13.11
C GLY A 21 -13.06 -5.38 -12.14
N SER A 22 -12.77 -6.69 -12.13
CA SER A 22 -11.72 -7.27 -11.29
C SER A 22 -10.30 -6.86 -11.72
N LEU A 23 -10.07 -6.67 -13.03
CA LEU A 23 -8.76 -6.25 -13.56
C LEU A 23 -8.41 -4.79 -13.19
N GLN A 24 -9.40 -3.90 -13.17
CA GLN A 24 -9.19 -2.48 -12.82
C GLN A 24 -8.94 -2.23 -11.33
N ALA A 25 -9.28 -3.18 -10.45
CA ALA A 25 -9.06 -3.06 -9.02
C ALA A 25 -7.56 -3.11 -8.65
N GLU A 26 -6.73 -3.71 -9.51
CA GLU A 26 -5.31 -3.91 -9.23
C GLU A 26 -4.45 -2.66 -9.43
N GLU A 27 -4.83 -1.80 -10.39
CA GLU A 27 -4.12 -0.57 -10.76
C GLU A 27 -4.14 0.53 -9.69
N ARG A 28 -5.07 0.48 -8.73
CA ARG A 28 -5.15 1.52 -7.67
C ARG A 28 -4.08 1.41 -6.59
N ARG A 29 -3.20 0.40 -6.64
CA ARG A 29 -2.08 0.33 -5.70
C ARG A 29 -1.07 1.41 -6.06
N GLN A 30 -1.06 2.49 -5.29
CA GLN A 30 -0.06 3.56 -5.39
C GLN A 30 1.35 2.97 -5.35
N ALA A 31 2.17 3.36 -6.31
CA ALA A 31 3.57 2.94 -6.36
C ALA A 31 4.29 3.39 -5.08
N THR A 32 5.03 2.45 -4.48
CA THR A 32 5.91 2.73 -3.34
C THR A 32 7.34 2.69 -3.86
N HIS A 33 8.06 3.79 -3.69
CA HIS A 33 9.45 3.93 -4.08
C HIS A 33 10.34 3.70 -2.86
N GLU A 34 11.32 2.82 -2.99
CA GLU A 34 12.27 2.52 -1.92
C GLU A 34 13.70 2.72 -2.44
N PHE A 35 14.52 3.38 -1.64
CA PHE A 35 15.95 3.51 -1.89
C PHE A 35 16.72 3.64 -0.58
N THR A 36 18.02 3.41 -0.63
CA THR A 36 18.93 3.54 0.51
C THR A 36 19.96 4.60 0.20
N LEU A 37 20.16 5.52 1.14
CA LEU A 37 21.18 6.56 1.06
C LEU A 37 22.57 5.98 1.34
N ASP A 38 23.62 6.73 0.99
CA ASP A 38 25.02 6.32 1.22
C ASP A 38 25.34 6.07 2.71
N ASN A 39 24.62 6.70 3.63
CA ASN A 39 24.74 6.50 5.07
C ASN A 39 23.96 5.27 5.60
N GLY A 40 23.32 4.51 4.71
CA GLY A 40 22.53 3.32 5.05
C GLY A 40 21.07 3.58 5.46
N LEU A 41 20.60 4.83 5.50
CA LEU A 41 19.20 5.13 5.80
C LEU A 41 18.29 4.65 4.67
N LYS A 42 17.31 3.80 5.00
CA LYS A 42 16.27 3.37 4.07
C LYS A 42 15.18 4.45 3.99
N VAL A 43 14.91 4.92 2.77
CA VAL A 43 13.86 5.89 2.47
C VAL A 43 12.75 5.18 1.72
N ILE A 44 11.51 5.39 2.18
CA ILE A 44 10.30 4.85 1.58
C ILE A 44 9.38 6.03 1.27
N VAL A 45 9.05 6.21 -0.01
CA VAL A 45 8.20 7.30 -0.49
C VAL A 45 6.97 6.70 -1.15
N ARG A 46 5.80 7.19 -0.75
CA ARG A 46 4.53 6.90 -1.41
C ARG A 46 3.80 8.20 -1.69
N GLU A 47 3.50 8.44 -2.96
CA GLU A 47 2.77 9.62 -3.39
C GLU A 47 1.25 9.38 -3.31
N ASP A 48 0.52 10.37 -2.81
CA ASP A 48 -0.93 10.34 -2.68
C ASP A 48 -1.55 11.67 -3.09
N HIS A 49 -2.18 11.71 -4.27
CA HIS A 49 -2.78 12.92 -4.84
C HIS A 49 -4.16 13.29 -4.28
N ARG A 50 -4.65 12.60 -3.23
CA ARG A 50 -5.96 12.90 -2.64
C ARG A 50 -5.99 14.21 -1.86
N ALA A 51 -4.84 14.70 -1.38
CA ALA A 51 -4.72 15.97 -0.67
C ALA A 51 -3.32 16.59 -0.85
N PRO A 52 -3.20 17.94 -0.87
CA PRO A 52 -1.91 18.63 -1.00
C PRO A 52 -1.18 18.72 0.36
N VAL A 53 -0.91 17.58 0.99
CA VAL A 53 -0.27 17.48 2.32
C VAL A 53 0.86 16.46 2.27
N VAL A 54 1.92 16.71 3.04
CA VAL A 54 3.06 15.79 3.19
C VAL A 54 3.16 15.35 4.64
N VAL A 55 3.42 14.05 4.85
CA VAL A 55 3.77 13.48 6.14
C VAL A 55 5.18 12.89 6.03
N SER A 56 6.08 13.31 6.92
CA SER A 56 7.42 12.76 7.04
C SER A 56 7.57 12.10 8.40
N GLN A 57 8.12 10.89 8.43
CA GLN A 57 8.36 10.11 9.64
C GLN A 57 9.76 9.55 9.61
N LEU A 58 10.45 9.62 10.75
CA LEU A 58 11.78 9.04 10.93
C LEU A 58 11.68 7.93 11.97
N TRP A 59 12.11 6.73 11.59
CA TRP A 59 12.06 5.55 12.43
C TRP A 59 13.48 5.10 12.76
N TYR A 60 13.75 4.90 14.04
CA TYR A 60 14.98 4.29 14.51
C TYR A 60 14.70 2.86 14.98
N ARG A 61 15.60 1.93 14.65
CA ARG A 61 15.50 0.54 15.10
C ARG A 61 16.06 0.38 16.53
N VAL A 62 15.52 1.16 17.46
CA VAL A 62 15.84 1.16 18.90
C VAL A 62 14.57 1.39 19.71
N GLY A 63 14.66 1.29 21.03
CA GLY A 63 13.54 1.48 21.95
C GLY A 63 13.88 0.98 23.35
N SER A 64 12.89 0.94 24.25
CA SER A 64 13.09 0.53 25.65
C SER A 64 13.69 -0.86 25.80
N SER A 65 13.43 -1.78 24.86
CA SER A 65 14.02 -3.13 24.84
C SER A 65 15.54 -3.15 24.68
N TYR A 66 16.16 -2.05 24.26
CA TYR A 66 17.61 -1.90 24.12
C TYR A 66 18.25 -1.18 25.32
N GLU A 67 17.47 -0.84 26.34
CA GLU A 67 17.97 -0.15 27.52
C GLU A 67 18.74 -1.10 28.44
N PRO A 68 19.92 -0.70 28.94
CA PRO A 68 20.65 -1.52 29.90
C PRO A 68 19.89 -1.60 31.24
N PRO A 69 20.02 -2.73 31.96
CA PRO A 69 19.43 -2.88 33.29
C PRO A 69 19.81 -1.73 34.23
N GLY A 70 18.84 -1.21 34.98
CA GLY A 70 19.04 -0.12 35.92
C GLY A 70 19.17 1.28 35.28
N ARG A 71 19.03 1.39 33.94
CA ARG A 71 19.02 2.68 33.22
C ARG A 71 17.85 2.71 32.24
N THR A 72 16.64 2.90 32.77
CA THR A 72 15.41 2.85 31.98
C THR A 72 14.84 4.24 31.67
N GLY A 73 14.01 4.34 30.63
CA GLY A 73 13.26 5.56 30.26
C GLY A 73 13.98 6.53 29.32
N MET A 74 15.22 6.22 28.93
CA MET A 74 16.00 7.03 27.98
C MET A 74 15.36 7.05 26.59
N SER A 75 14.81 5.93 26.13
CA SER A 75 14.19 5.82 24.81
C SER A 75 12.92 6.66 24.65
N HIS A 76 12.34 7.13 25.76
CA HIS A 76 11.18 8.02 25.74
C HIS A 76 11.57 9.49 25.93
N ALA A 77 12.64 9.73 26.71
CA ALA A 77 13.14 11.08 26.96
C ALA A 77 13.92 11.67 25.77
N LEU A 78 14.44 10.83 24.89
CA LEU A 78 15.24 11.17 23.71
C LEU A 78 14.48 10.98 22.40
#